data_AF-A0A383AXH6-F1
#
_entry.id   AF-A0A383AXH6-F1
#
_cell.length_a   1.000
_cell.length_b   1.000
_cell.length_c   1.000
_cell.angle_alpha   90.00
_cell.angle_beta   90.00
_cell.angle_gamma   90.00
#
_symmetry.space_group_name_H-M   'P 1'
#
loop_
_entity.id
_entity.type
_entity.pdbx_description
1 polymer ?
#
loop_
_entity_poly.entity_id
_entity_poly.type
_entity_poly.pdbx_seq_one_letter_code
_entity_poly.pdbx_strand_id
1 'polypeptide(L)'
;YYLKQRFPECHFKFFADLKERGDAIFRDHNVDFIILPGWVVEKIPEKSIDLVINTRSMMEMTMSTIDYYFMQIHRITASNGVFACFNRYQKDPGNISIKNFPFDEYWKILLSQSSILQRHIHEIIVERTDVAQKFTVAKAMGSLRPF
;
A
#
# COMPACT_ATOMS: atom_id res chain seq x y z
N TYR A 1 -7.69 -3.03 -20.54
CA TYR A 1 -7.13 -2.07 -19.55
C TYR A 1 -6.49 -0.91 -20.29
N TYR A 2 -6.65 0.32 -19.77
CA TYR A 2 -6.02 1.52 -20.33
C TYR A 2 -4.50 1.34 -20.55
N LEU A 3 -3.80 0.74 -19.57
CA LEU A 3 -2.36 0.45 -19.66
C LEU A 3 -1.99 -0.38 -20.89
N LYS A 4 -2.77 -1.42 -21.24
CA LYS A 4 -2.53 -2.25 -22.42
C LYS A 4 -2.73 -1.50 -23.74
N GLN A 5 -3.61 -0.50 -23.77
CA GLN A 5 -3.77 0.36 -24.94
C GLN A 5 -2.63 1.38 -25.05
N ARG A 6 -2.12 1.86 -23.91
CA ARG A 6 -1.05 2.86 -23.86
C ARG A 6 0.33 2.28 -24.12
N PHE A 7 0.56 1.02 -23.71
CA PHE A 7 1.80 0.28 -23.83
C PHE A 7 1.54 -1.08 -24.52
N PRO A 8 1.15 -1.09 -25.79
CA PRO A 8 0.82 -2.32 -26.52
C PRO A 8 2.00 -3.30 -26.64
N GLU A 9 3.23 -2.81 -26.54
CA GLU A 9 4.48 -3.56 -26.59
C GLU A 9 4.84 -4.28 -25.29
N CYS A 10 4.27 -3.86 -24.15
CA CYS A 10 4.57 -4.46 -22.86
C CYS A 10 3.91 -5.83 -22.69
N HIS A 11 4.59 -6.69 -21.94
CA HIS A 11 4.07 -8.01 -21.56
C HIS A 11 3.21 -7.90 -20.30
N PHE A 12 1.93 -8.25 -20.44
CA PHE A 12 0.96 -8.24 -19.35
C PHE A 12 0.64 -9.65 -18.88
N LYS A 13 0.48 -9.79 -17.57
CA LYS A 13 -0.17 -10.93 -16.92
C LYS A 13 -1.39 -10.49 -16.13
N PHE A 14 -2.34 -11.40 -16.04
CA PHE A 14 -3.63 -11.19 -15.39
C PHE A 14 -3.95 -12.35 -14.44
N PHE A 15 -5.13 -12.30 -13.85
CA PHE A 15 -5.60 -13.35 -12.95
C PHE A 15 -5.71 -14.73 -13.61
N ALA A 16 -5.94 -14.81 -14.94
CA ALA A 16 -5.93 -16.07 -15.66
C ALA A 16 -4.55 -16.73 -15.63
N ASP A 17 -3.48 -15.95 -15.83
CA ASP A 17 -2.11 -16.44 -15.75
C ASP A 17 -1.76 -16.92 -14.34
N LEU A 18 -2.27 -16.25 -13.29
CA LEU A 18 -2.13 -16.71 -11.91
C LEU A 18 -2.82 -18.07 -11.70
N LYS A 19 -3.99 -18.29 -12.30
CA LYS A 19 -4.69 -19.58 -12.19
C LYS A 19 -3.94 -20.71 -12.91
N GLU A 20 -3.34 -20.41 -14.06
CA GLU A 20 -2.65 -21.40 -14.89
C GLU A 20 -1.26 -21.74 -14.32
N ARG A 21 -0.49 -20.72 -13.93
CA ARG A 21 0.93 -20.86 -13.58
C ARG A 21 1.23 -20.70 -12.09
N GLY A 22 0.22 -20.36 -11.29
CA GLY A 22 0.37 -20.09 -9.86
C GLY A 22 1.35 -18.95 -9.60
N ASP A 23 2.00 -18.99 -8.43
CA ASP A 23 2.87 -17.94 -7.94
C ASP A 23 4.16 -17.76 -8.76
N ALA A 24 4.42 -18.66 -9.73
CA ALA A 24 5.53 -18.51 -10.66
C ALA A 24 5.42 -17.22 -11.50
N ILE A 25 4.22 -16.65 -11.65
CA ILE A 25 4.06 -15.40 -12.39
C ILE A 25 4.84 -14.22 -11.78
N PHE A 26 5.08 -14.23 -10.46
CA PHE A 26 5.78 -13.16 -9.75
C PHE A 26 7.31 -13.21 -9.92
N ARG A 27 7.84 -14.30 -10.47
CA ARG A 27 9.28 -14.49 -10.73
C ARG A 27 9.62 -14.40 -12.21
N ASP A 28 8.65 -14.07 -13.06
CA ASP A 28 8.89 -13.96 -14.49
C ASP A 28 9.52 -12.60 -14.81
N HIS A 29 10.79 -12.59 -15.16
CA HIS A 29 11.51 -11.37 -15.52
C HIS A 29 11.14 -10.81 -16.90
N ASN A 30 10.31 -11.51 -17.67
CA ASN A 30 9.80 -11.05 -18.96
C ASN A 30 8.39 -10.42 -18.86
N VAL A 31 7.95 -10.03 -17.65
CA VAL A 31 6.67 -9.33 -17.45
C VAL A 31 6.89 -7.88 -17.03
N ASP A 32 6.15 -6.97 -17.65
CA ASP A 32 6.19 -5.54 -17.30
C ASP A 32 5.06 -5.18 -16.33
N PHE A 33 3.87 -5.77 -16.54
CA PHE A 33 2.68 -5.50 -15.74
C PHE A 33 1.98 -6.77 -15.32
N ILE A 34 1.65 -6.88 -14.03
CA ILE A 34 0.73 -7.88 -13.52
C ILE A 34 -0.48 -7.16 -12.93
N ILE A 35 -1.67 -7.39 -13.48
CA ILE A 35 -2.91 -6.77 -13.02
C ILE A 35 -3.79 -7.84 -12.38
N LEU A 36 -3.89 -7.79 -11.05
CA LEU A 36 -4.61 -8.79 -10.26
C LEU A 36 -5.65 -8.14 -9.34
N PRO A 37 -6.70 -8.88 -8.93
CA PRO A 37 -7.60 -8.45 -7.88
C PRO A 37 -6.91 -8.25 -6.53
N GLY A 38 -7.36 -7.29 -5.71
CA GLY A 38 -6.67 -6.96 -4.45
C GLY A 38 -6.54 -8.13 -3.45
N TRP A 39 -7.51 -9.05 -3.42
CA TRP A 39 -7.50 -10.20 -2.50
C TRP A 39 -6.43 -11.25 -2.81
N VAL A 40 -5.74 -11.18 -3.96
CA VAL A 40 -4.64 -12.12 -4.26
C VAL A 40 -3.29 -11.64 -3.74
N VAL A 41 -3.23 -10.51 -3.03
CA VAL A 41 -1.99 -9.95 -2.46
C VAL A 41 -1.24 -10.96 -1.57
N GLU A 42 -1.96 -11.89 -0.93
CA GLU A 42 -1.38 -13.00 -0.16
C GLU A 42 -0.50 -13.95 -0.96
N LYS A 43 -0.64 -13.98 -2.29
CA LYS A 43 0.18 -14.79 -3.20
C LYS A 43 1.49 -14.12 -3.59
N ILE A 44 1.62 -12.81 -3.38
CA ILE A 44 2.86 -12.08 -3.65
C ILE A 44 3.94 -12.57 -2.68
N PRO A 45 5.16 -12.91 -3.15
CA PRO A 45 6.25 -13.33 -2.28
C PRO A 45 6.58 -12.29 -1.19
N GLU A 46 7.14 -12.77 -0.08
CA GLU A 46 7.57 -11.87 1.00
C GLU A 46 8.75 -11.02 0.54
N LYS A 47 8.83 -9.78 1.04
CA LYS A 47 9.94 -8.85 0.79
C LYS A 47 10.33 -8.72 -0.69
N SER A 48 9.36 -8.77 -1.60
CA SER A 48 9.60 -8.74 -3.05
C SER A 48 9.15 -7.46 -3.73
N ILE A 49 8.60 -6.49 -2.97
CA ILE A 49 8.06 -5.25 -3.51
C ILE A 49 8.85 -4.06 -2.96
N ASP A 50 9.46 -3.30 -3.87
CA ASP A 50 10.21 -2.07 -3.53
C ASP A 50 9.31 -0.85 -3.35
N LEU A 51 8.11 -0.86 -3.93
CA LEU A 51 7.17 0.26 -3.85
C LEU A 51 5.73 -0.24 -3.77
N VAL A 52 5.04 0.13 -2.69
CA VAL A 52 3.61 -0.04 -2.52
C VAL A 52 2.94 1.33 -2.59
N ILE A 53 1.84 1.45 -3.32
CA ILE A 53 1.05 2.68 -3.39
C ILE A 53 -0.41 2.36 -3.06
N ASN A 54 -0.94 3.02 -2.04
CA ASN A 54 -2.37 3.11 -1.80
C ASN A 54 -2.87 4.53 -2.07
N THR A 55 -3.83 4.65 -2.98
CA THR A 55 -4.53 5.90 -3.23
C THR A 55 -6.01 5.75 -2.88
N ARG A 56 -6.44 6.35 -1.77
CA ARG A 56 -7.82 6.63 -1.37
C ARG A 56 -8.69 5.42 -1.00
N SER A 57 -8.39 4.23 -1.50
CA SER A 57 -9.28 3.08 -1.41
C SER A 57 -9.49 2.58 0.01
N MET A 58 -8.52 2.73 0.91
CA MET A 58 -8.65 2.27 2.30
C MET A 58 -9.76 3.02 3.05
N MET A 59 -10.05 4.27 2.67
CA MET A 59 -11.17 5.03 3.24
C MET A 59 -12.55 4.52 2.79
N GLU A 60 -12.62 3.56 1.87
CA GLU A 60 -13.85 2.91 1.45
C GLU A 60 -13.99 1.48 1.99
N MET A 61 -13.08 1.06 2.87
CA MET A 61 -13.02 -0.29 3.43
C MET A 61 -13.44 -0.33 4.89
N THR A 62 -13.71 -1.54 5.41
CA THR A 62 -13.83 -1.77 6.85
C THR A 62 -12.44 -1.80 7.49
N MET A 63 -12.37 -1.57 8.80
CA MET A 63 -11.09 -1.63 9.52
C MET A 63 -10.45 -3.04 9.42
N SER A 64 -11.26 -4.11 9.47
CA SER A 64 -10.78 -5.48 9.27
C SER A 64 -10.13 -5.71 7.89
N THR A 65 -10.66 -5.10 6.83
CA THR A 65 -10.05 -5.17 5.50
C THR A 65 -8.76 -4.37 5.43
N ILE A 66 -8.71 -3.21 6.08
CA ILE A 66 -7.49 -2.39 6.17
C ILE A 66 -6.41 -3.16 6.95
N ASP A 67 -6.76 -3.80 8.07
CA ASP A 67 -5.85 -4.64 8.86
C ASP A 67 -5.27 -5.78 8.02
N TYR A 68 -6.11 -6.46 7.24
CA TYR A 68 -5.65 -7.48 6.29
C TYR A 68 -4.65 -6.92 5.28
N TYR A 69 -4.95 -5.79 4.64
CA TYR A 69 -4.03 -5.20 3.68
C TYR A 69 -2.72 -4.75 4.33
N PHE A 70 -2.75 -4.14 5.51
CA PHE A 70 -1.54 -3.74 6.21
C PHE A 70 -0.67 -4.93 6.61
N MET A 71 -1.26 -6.02 7.10
CA MET A 71 -0.54 -7.28 7.34
C MET A 71 0.20 -7.74 6.07
N GLN A 72 -0.47 -7.68 4.92
CA GLN A 72 0.13 -8.07 3.64
C GLN A 72 1.20 -7.08 3.17
N ILE A 73 0.96 -5.77 3.31
CA ILE A 73 1.93 -4.72 2.97
C ILE A 73 3.21 -4.86 3.79
N HIS A 74 3.09 -5.13 5.10
CA HIS A 74 4.23 -5.39 5.97
C HIS A 74 5.04 -6.60 5.51
N ARG A 75 4.36 -7.66 5.06
CA ARG A 75 4.97 -8.92 4.59
C ARG A 75 5.68 -8.77 3.24
N ILE A 76 5.06 -8.09 2.27
CA ILE A 76 5.56 -8.06 0.89
C ILE A 76 6.59 -6.95 0.65
N THR A 77 6.60 -5.90 1.46
CA THR A 77 7.51 -4.76 1.23
C THR A 77 8.94 -5.16 1.59
N ALA A 78 9.87 -5.00 0.65
CA ALA A 78 11.29 -5.28 0.85
C ALA A 78 11.91 -4.32 1.89
N SER A 79 13.05 -4.69 2.47
CA SER A 79 13.83 -3.76 3.29
C SER A 79 14.29 -2.58 2.42
N ASN A 80 14.15 -1.35 2.91
CA ASN A 80 14.27 -0.09 2.15
C ASN A 80 13.18 0.14 1.10
N GLY A 81 12.18 -0.74 1.00
CA GLY A 81 11.00 -0.54 0.17
C GLY A 81 10.11 0.57 0.73
N VAL A 82 9.37 1.25 -0.14
CA VAL A 82 8.57 2.43 0.21
C VAL A 82 7.09 2.10 0.16
N PHE A 83 6.32 2.61 1.12
CA PHE A 83 4.86 2.63 1.08
C PHE A 83 4.34 4.07 1.06
N ALA A 84 3.68 4.43 -0.02
CA ALA A 84 2.94 5.68 -0.16
C ALA A 84 1.45 5.45 0.11
N CYS A 85 0.90 6.09 1.15
CA CYS A 85 -0.48 5.92 1.58
C CYS A 85 -1.19 7.28 1.61
N PHE A 86 -2.12 7.48 0.67
CA PHE A 86 -2.80 8.75 0.47
C PHE A 86 -4.30 8.60 0.72
N ASN A 87 -4.78 9.04 1.87
CA ASN A 87 -6.16 8.84 2.30
C ASN A 87 -6.73 10.09 2.98
N ARG A 88 -8.06 10.19 3.06
CA ARG A 88 -8.73 11.20 3.90
C ARG A 88 -8.27 11.06 5.35
N TYR A 89 -8.35 12.14 6.12
CA TYR A 89 -8.06 12.06 7.56
C TYR A 89 -9.07 11.17 8.30
N GLN A 90 -10.34 11.32 7.94
CA GLN A 90 -11.45 10.58 8.52
C GLN A 90 -12.50 10.28 7.44
N LYS A 91 -13.19 9.15 7.60
CA LYS A 91 -14.39 8.79 6.86
C LYS A 91 -15.62 9.12 7.71
N ASP A 92 -16.50 9.94 7.16
CA ASP A 92 -17.82 10.20 7.69
C ASP A 92 -18.88 9.93 6.60
N PRO A 93 -19.86 9.04 6.82
CA PRO A 93 -20.02 8.13 7.96
C PRO A 93 -19.03 6.94 7.90
N GLY A 94 -18.68 6.38 9.06
CA GLY A 94 -17.97 5.10 9.14
C GLY A 94 -16.80 5.01 10.12
N ASN A 95 -16.47 6.08 10.84
CA ASN A 95 -15.50 6.09 11.94
C ASN A 95 -14.10 5.51 11.60
N ILE A 96 -13.73 5.48 10.32
CA ILE A 96 -12.38 5.13 9.89
C ILE A 96 -11.53 6.39 9.96
N SER A 97 -10.43 6.33 10.71
CA SER A 97 -9.44 7.40 10.78
C SER A 97 -8.10 6.89 10.28
N ILE A 98 -7.38 7.69 9.51
CA ILE A 98 -6.02 7.35 9.08
C ILE A 98 -5.07 7.18 10.28
N LYS A 99 -5.38 7.82 11.41
CA LYS A 99 -4.64 7.66 12.67
C LYS A 99 -4.71 6.25 13.23
N ASN A 100 -5.74 5.48 12.83
CA ASN A 100 -5.97 4.11 13.29
C ASN A 100 -5.44 3.07 12.29
N PHE A 101 -4.78 3.49 11.21
CA PHE A 101 -4.18 2.54 10.28
C PHE A 101 -3.01 1.82 10.96
N PRO A 102 -2.92 0.48 10.86
CA PRO A 102 -2.05 -0.33 11.71
C PRO A 102 -0.62 -0.40 11.16
N PHE A 103 0.05 0.75 11.02
CA PHE A 103 1.49 0.80 10.77
C PHE A 103 2.23 0.19 11.97
N ASP A 104 3.10 -0.79 11.72
CA ASP A 104 4.00 -1.31 12.76
C ASP A 104 5.19 -0.35 13.02
N GLU A 105 6.09 -0.74 13.93
CA GLU A 105 7.24 0.07 14.32
C GLU A 105 8.40 0.05 13.30
N TYR A 106 8.29 -0.70 12.19
CA TYR A 106 9.37 -0.88 11.20
C TYR A 106 9.21 0.06 10.00
N TRP A 107 8.48 1.16 10.18
CA TRP A 107 8.24 2.18 9.17
C TRP A 107 8.90 3.50 9.57
N LYS A 108 9.93 3.90 8.83
CA LYS A 108 10.56 5.21 8.94
C LYS A 108 9.78 6.22 8.10
N ILE A 109 9.37 7.32 8.71
CA ILE A 109 8.63 8.37 8.02
C ILE A 109 9.58 9.14 7.10
N LEU A 110 9.25 9.21 5.81
CA LEU A 110 9.93 10.05 4.83
C LEU A 110 9.15 11.37 4.62
N LEU A 111 7.82 11.29 4.62
CA LEU A 111 6.91 12.43 4.47
C LEU A 111 5.64 12.18 5.26
N SER A 112 5.12 13.22 5.92
CA SER A 112 3.79 13.23 6.54
C SER A 112 3.24 14.65 6.49
N GLN A 113 2.25 14.89 5.63
CA GLN A 113 1.69 16.24 5.41
C GLN A 113 0.24 16.19 4.92
N SER A 114 -0.47 17.31 4.99
CA SER A 114 -1.67 17.49 4.17
C SER A 114 -1.29 17.63 2.71
N SER A 115 -2.06 17.00 1.82
CA SER A 115 -1.89 17.17 0.38
C SER A 115 -2.02 18.64 -0.01
N ILE A 116 -1.06 19.11 -0.82
CA ILE A 116 -1.02 20.48 -1.33
C ILE A 116 -2.23 20.75 -2.23
N LEU A 117 -2.61 19.76 -3.06
CA LEU A 117 -3.70 19.87 -4.02
C LEU A 117 -5.07 19.60 -3.37
N GLN A 118 -5.12 18.74 -2.35
CA GLN A 118 -6.37 18.28 -1.75
C GLN A 118 -6.26 18.22 -0.23
N ARG A 119 -6.39 19.37 0.44
CA ARG A 119 -6.14 19.51 1.89
C ARG A 119 -6.89 18.54 2.82
N HIS A 120 -7.99 17.94 2.36
CA HIS A 120 -8.74 16.92 3.09
C HIS A 120 -8.06 15.53 3.07
N ILE A 121 -6.90 15.41 2.42
CA ILE A 121 -6.11 14.19 2.24
C ILE A 121 -4.80 14.33 2.97
N HIS A 122 -4.44 13.29 3.71
CA HIS A 122 -3.12 13.14 4.27
C HIS A 122 -2.24 12.33 3.32
N GLU A 123 -1.05 12.83 3.09
CA GLU A 123 0.02 12.16 2.37
C GLU A 123 1.02 11.65 3.40
N ILE A 124 1.08 10.32 3.58
CA ILE A 124 2.18 9.69 4.32
C ILE A 124 2.98 8.79 3.40
N ILE A 125 4.29 8.97 3.41
CA ILE A 125 5.25 8.14 2.70
C ILE A 125 6.23 7.62 3.73
N VAL A 126 6.38 6.30 3.80
CA VAL A 126 7.23 5.61 4.76
C VAL A 126 8.15 4.61 4.06
N GLU A 127 9.30 4.37 4.65
CA GLU A 127 10.30 3.39 4.23
C GLU A 127 10.33 2.22 5.21
N ARG A 128 10.34 0.99 4.69
CA ARG A 128 10.43 -0.22 5.48
C ARG A 128 11.87 -0.40 5.97
N THR A 129 12.04 -0.64 7.27
CA THR A 129 13.37 -0.79 7.89
C THR A 129 13.49 -2.12 8.63
N ASP A 130 14.71 -2.65 8.75
CA ASP A 130 14.96 -3.87 9.53
C ASP A 130 15.03 -3.62 11.06
N VAL A 131 15.05 -2.34 11.47
CA VAL A 131 15.10 -1.93 12.87
C VAL A 131 13.84 -1.14 13.25
N ALA A 132 13.38 -1.32 14.49
CA ALA A 132 12.23 -0.58 15.00
C ALA A 132 12.54 0.92 15.14
N GLN A 133 11.57 1.76 14.80
CA GLN A 133 11.66 3.21 14.84
C GLN A 133 11.18 3.75 16.20
N LYS A 134 12.00 4.59 16.84
CA LYS A 134 11.62 5.24 18.11
C LYS A 134 10.42 6.18 17.94
N PHE A 135 10.37 6.88 16.81
CA PHE A 135 9.28 7.77 16.42
C PHE A 135 8.44 7.08 15.34
N THR A 136 7.40 6.37 15.78
CA THR A 136 6.53 5.57 14.91
C THR A 136 5.51 6.42 14.16
N VAL A 137 4.93 5.86 13.10
CA VAL A 137 3.82 6.47 12.37
C VAL A 137 2.64 6.79 13.30
N ALA A 138 2.29 5.88 14.22
CA ALA A 138 1.21 6.11 15.19
C ALA A 138 1.48 7.35 16.06
N LYS A 139 2.72 7.56 16.53
CA LYS A 139 3.10 8.76 17.30
C LYS A 139 2.99 10.03 16.46
N ALA A 140 3.49 9.99 15.22
CA ALA A 140 3.39 11.12 14.30
C ALA A 140 1.94 11.50 14.00
N MET A 141 1.11 10.51 13.67
CA MET A 141 -0.31 10.69 13.37
C MET A 141 -1.13 11.16 14.59
N GLY A 142 -0.78 10.68 15.79
CA GLY A 142 -1.40 11.10 17.04
C GLY A 142 -1.20 12.58 17.37
N SER A 143 -0.13 13.20 16.86
CA SER A 143 0.14 14.64 17.03
C SER A 143 -0.72 15.54 16.13
N LEU A 144 -1.34 14.98 15.09
CA LEU A 144 -2.18 15.75 14.19
C LEU A 144 -3.44 16.23 14.91
N ARG A 145 -3.95 17.41 14.53
CA ARG A 145 -5.19 17.97 15.09
C ARG A 145 -6.34 16.96 14.96
N PRO A 146 -7.35 17.01 15.86
CA PRO A 146 -8.59 16.30 15.63
C PRO A 146 -9.21 16.84 14.32
N PHE A 147 -9.48 15.93 13.39
CA PHE A 147 -10.13 16.21 12.11
C PHE A 147 -11.48 15.53 12.10
#